data_AF-A0A1K1NRP5-F1
#
_entry.id   AF-A0A1K1NRP5-F1
#
_cell.length_a   1.000
_cell.length_b   1.000
_cell.length_c   1.000
_cell.angle_alpha   90.00
_cell.angle_beta   90.00
_cell.angle_gamma   90.00
#
_symmetry.space_group_name_H-M   'P 1'
#
loop_
_entity.id
_entity.type
_entity.pdbx_description
1 polymer ?
#
loop_
_entity_poly.entity_id
_entity_poly.type
_entity_poly.pdbx_seq_one_letter_code
_entity_poly.pdbx_strand_id
1 'polypeptide(L)'
;MRNLYGLLALIMGLAGIFLMTTEYGAAGLISMCFMGGFLYRGQMPEEHKEIRTQLDISQLNDEMADTALSDWKKAQLDYSRVETARKKIQDSQLSRQLGLMQQEAARLMNYVEKHPERIAAAGRFIHYYQDRAASLSEQFLELEDTKLDTSQVRQVKERLRDTLVSFDEAYSAEFTKILNNQLLDMDAELTVMQQSLEAEGISNVRNTPAAEPAEIRPNNPLPATGIGRKKKPRVGAVTKAGETKAVPFKTHVFVPDHLRMDVLAYKVIMSALAICLGTIGAHKFYQGKNKWGFAYIFFCWTTIPTIVSIAEGIRYLFMPVNNFYEQYYR
;
A
#
# COMPACT_ATOMS: atom_id res chain seq x y z
N MET A 1 8.09 -11.39 -9.20
CA MET A 1 8.23 -12.06 -10.51
C MET A 1 7.62 -11.27 -11.68
N ARG A 2 6.87 -10.19 -11.39
CA ARG A 2 6.17 -9.31 -12.35
C ARG A 2 7.00 -8.78 -13.55
N ASN A 3 8.27 -8.43 -13.35
CA ASN A 3 9.12 -7.87 -14.42
C ASN A 3 9.50 -8.91 -15.49
N LEU A 4 9.57 -10.19 -15.12
CA LEU A 4 9.90 -11.28 -16.04
C LEU A 4 8.75 -11.56 -17.02
N TYR A 5 7.51 -11.55 -16.53
CA TYR A 5 6.32 -11.73 -17.37
C TYR A 5 6.07 -10.55 -18.31
N GLY A 6 6.38 -9.32 -17.88
CA GLY A 6 6.34 -8.14 -18.74
C GLY A 6 7.36 -8.21 -19.89
N LEU A 7 8.59 -8.68 -19.60
CA LEU A 7 9.64 -8.87 -20.60
C LEU A 7 9.28 -9.99 -21.59
N LEU A 8 8.75 -11.12 -21.12
CA LEU A 8 8.26 -12.21 -21.98
C LEU A 8 7.09 -11.79 -22.88
N ALA A 9 6.15 -11.00 -22.35
CA ALA A 9 5.04 -10.45 -23.13
C ALA A 9 5.55 -9.50 -24.23
N LEU A 10 6.56 -8.69 -23.94
CA LEU A 10 7.15 -7.77 -24.90
C LEU A 10 7.90 -8.52 -26.01
N ILE A 11 8.67 -9.57 -25.67
CA ILE A 11 9.36 -10.42 -26.65
C ILE A 11 8.37 -11.14 -27.56
N MET A 12 7.32 -11.74 -27.00
CA MET A 12 6.28 -12.44 -27.78
C MET A 12 5.47 -11.46 -28.63
N GLY A 13 5.17 -10.26 -28.13
CA GLY A 13 4.49 -9.22 -28.92
C GLY A 13 5.29 -8.77 -30.13
N LEU A 14 6.59 -8.53 -29.97
CA LEU A 14 7.48 -8.17 -31.08
C LEU A 14 7.64 -9.31 -32.08
N ALA A 15 7.77 -10.56 -31.61
CA ALA A 15 7.84 -11.74 -32.46
C ALA A 15 6.54 -11.96 -33.27
N GLY A 16 5.37 -11.77 -32.64
CA GLY A 16 4.07 -11.88 -33.30
C GLY A 16 3.86 -10.84 -34.41
N ILE A 17 4.27 -9.59 -34.16
CA ILE A 17 4.21 -8.51 -35.17
C ILE A 17 5.12 -8.82 -36.37
N PHE A 18 6.34 -9.32 -36.11
CA PHE A 18 7.27 -9.69 -37.17
C PHE A 18 6.75 -10.86 -38.02
N LEU A 19 6.22 -11.91 -37.39
CA LEU A 19 5.68 -13.08 -38.09
C LEU A 19 4.41 -12.79 -38.90
N MET A 20 3.64 -11.77 -38.51
CA MET A 20 2.48 -11.28 -39.26
C MET A 20 2.85 -10.60 -40.60
N THR A 21 4.09 -10.10 -40.73
CA THR A 21 4.58 -9.49 -41.98
C THR A 21 5.15 -10.50 -42.98
N THR A 22 5.23 -11.78 -42.58
CA THR A 22 5.74 -12.90 -43.39
C THR A 22 4.59 -13.86 -43.77
N GLU A 23 4.82 -14.83 -44.66
CA GLU A 23 3.80 -15.83 -45.08
C GLU A 23 3.28 -16.75 -43.95
N TYR A 24 3.70 -16.54 -42.70
CA TYR A 24 3.33 -17.30 -41.50
C TYR A 24 2.33 -16.57 -40.60
N GLY A 25 1.34 -15.90 -41.18
CA GLY A 25 0.33 -15.12 -40.43
C GLY A 25 -0.41 -15.91 -39.34
N ALA A 26 -0.64 -17.22 -39.54
CA ALA A 26 -1.26 -18.08 -38.53
C ALA A 26 -0.38 -18.25 -37.27
N ALA A 27 0.95 -18.27 -37.41
CA ALA A 27 1.87 -18.36 -36.27
C ALA A 27 1.95 -17.04 -35.48
N GLY A 28 1.79 -15.90 -36.15
CA GLY A 28 1.70 -14.59 -35.52
C GLY A 28 0.49 -14.46 -34.57
N LEU A 29 -0.68 -14.99 -34.97
CA LEU A 29 -1.88 -15.00 -34.12
C LEU A 29 -1.68 -15.84 -32.85
N ILE A 30 -1.01 -16.99 -32.95
CA ILE A 30 -0.72 -17.86 -31.81
C ILE A 30 0.18 -17.12 -30.81
N SER A 31 1.23 -16.45 -31.28
CA SER A 31 2.14 -15.65 -30.44
C SER A 31 1.41 -14.50 -29.73
N MET A 32 0.47 -13.83 -30.39
CA MET A 32 -0.36 -12.80 -29.77
C MET A 32 -1.33 -13.34 -28.71
N CYS A 33 -1.88 -14.53 -28.89
CA CYS A 33 -2.68 -15.20 -27.85
C CYS A 33 -1.84 -15.52 -26.61
N PHE A 34 -0.60 -15.99 -26.79
CA PHE A 34 0.34 -16.21 -25.68
C PHE A 34 0.71 -14.89 -24.98
N MET A 35 0.98 -13.82 -25.73
CA MET A 35 1.20 -12.48 -25.18
C MET A 35 0.01 -12.03 -24.31
N GLY A 36 -1.22 -12.22 -24.78
CA GLY A 36 -2.44 -11.93 -24.01
C GLY A 36 -2.49 -12.72 -22.69
N GLY A 37 -2.12 -14.01 -22.72
CA GLY A 37 -2.03 -14.86 -21.53
C GLY A 37 -0.96 -14.39 -20.53
N PHE A 38 0.21 -13.94 -21.01
CA PHE A 38 1.28 -13.42 -20.15
C PHE A 38 0.94 -12.05 -19.54
N LEU A 39 0.28 -11.17 -20.29
CA LEU A 39 -0.24 -9.90 -19.78
C LEU A 39 -1.34 -10.12 -18.74
N TYR A 40 -2.26 -11.05 -18.98
CA TYR A 40 -3.30 -11.42 -18.04
C TYR A 40 -2.72 -11.98 -16.73
N ARG A 41 -1.71 -12.87 -16.82
CA ARG A 41 -1.00 -13.39 -15.64
C ARG A 41 -0.18 -12.31 -14.91
N GLY A 42 0.41 -11.37 -15.64
CA GLY A 42 1.17 -10.25 -15.06
C GLY A 42 0.30 -9.18 -14.39
N GLN A 43 -0.99 -9.10 -14.74
CA GLN A 43 -1.99 -8.24 -14.13
C GLN A 43 -2.69 -8.86 -12.91
N MET A 44 -2.52 -10.17 -12.69
CA MET A 44 -2.96 -10.78 -11.44
C MET A 44 -2.14 -10.18 -10.29
N PRO A 45 -2.77 -9.67 -9.22
CA PRO A 45 -2.04 -9.34 -8.00
C PRO A 45 -1.29 -10.60 -7.59
N GLU A 46 0.02 -10.49 -7.34
CA GLU A 46 0.80 -11.61 -6.83
C GLU A 46 0.00 -12.19 -5.66
N GLU A 47 -0.46 -13.42 -5.84
CA GLU A 47 -1.19 -14.15 -4.84
C GLU A 47 -0.27 -14.14 -3.62
N HIS A 48 -0.65 -13.37 -2.58
CA HIS A 48 0.10 -13.35 -1.34
C HIS A 48 0.10 -14.79 -0.85
N LYS A 49 1.24 -15.45 -1.06
CA LYS A 49 1.54 -16.80 -0.59
C LYS A 49 0.92 -16.91 0.79
N GLU A 50 -0.10 -17.74 0.93
CA GLU A 50 -0.75 -17.94 2.22
C GLU A 50 0.35 -18.10 3.27
N ILE A 51 0.23 -17.38 4.38
CA ILE A 51 1.15 -17.46 5.52
C ILE A 51 1.05 -18.91 6.04
N ARG A 52 1.79 -19.82 5.42
CA ARG A 52 1.82 -21.26 5.68
C ARG A 52 3.18 -21.69 6.22
N THR A 53 4.03 -20.74 6.59
CA THR A 53 5.29 -21.05 7.26
C THR A 53 5.02 -21.37 8.72
N GLN A 54 5.61 -22.47 9.15
CA GLN A 54 5.53 -23.00 10.50
C GLN A 54 6.44 -22.18 11.39
N LEU A 55 5.91 -21.68 12.52
CA LEU A 55 6.67 -20.87 13.46
C LEU A 55 7.78 -21.72 14.09
N ASP A 56 9.04 -21.30 13.97
CA ASP A 56 10.17 -21.96 14.62
C ASP A 56 10.21 -21.57 16.10
N ILE A 57 9.73 -22.46 16.96
CA ILE A 57 9.62 -22.25 18.41
C ILE A 57 10.79 -22.86 19.19
N SER A 58 11.84 -23.33 18.52
CA SER A 58 12.95 -24.07 19.12
C SER A 58 13.71 -23.32 20.23
N GLN A 59 13.61 -21.99 20.26
CA GLN A 59 14.32 -21.11 21.19
C GLN A 59 13.44 -20.60 22.35
N LEU A 60 12.17 -21.01 22.42
CA LEU A 60 11.22 -20.58 23.46
C LEU A 60 11.07 -21.63 24.57
N ASN A 61 10.80 -21.18 25.79
CA ASN A 61 10.38 -22.06 26.89
C ASN A 61 9.03 -22.71 26.55
N ASP A 62 8.81 -23.96 26.97
CA ASP A 62 7.62 -24.76 26.60
C ASP A 62 6.27 -24.02 26.79
N GLU A 63 6.09 -23.32 27.92
CA GLU A 63 4.87 -22.55 28.21
C GLU A 63 4.69 -21.30 27.32
N MET A 64 5.79 -20.62 26.99
CA MET A 64 5.78 -19.47 26.09
C MET A 64 5.58 -19.90 24.64
N ALA A 65 6.12 -21.07 24.28
CA ALA A 65 5.99 -21.65 22.95
C ALA A 65 4.53 -21.98 22.61
N ASP A 66 3.78 -22.56 23.56
CA ASP A 66 2.36 -22.89 23.38
C ASP A 66 1.50 -21.63 23.18
N THR A 67 1.73 -20.60 24.00
CA THR A 67 1.02 -19.32 23.90
C THR A 67 1.34 -18.62 22.57
N ALA A 68 2.62 -18.56 22.21
CA ALA A 68 3.07 -17.97 20.95
C ALA A 68 2.47 -18.69 19.73
N LEU A 69 2.41 -20.02 19.77
CA LEU A 69 1.82 -20.83 18.69
C LEU A 69 0.30 -20.59 18.58
N SER A 70 -0.40 -20.47 19.70
CA SER A 70 -1.83 -20.15 19.73
C SER A 70 -2.10 -18.76 19.12
N ASP A 71 -1.34 -17.75 19.55
CA ASP A 71 -1.49 -16.37 19.08
C ASP A 71 -1.14 -16.24 17.59
N TRP A 72 -0.09 -16.94 17.15
CA TRP A 72 0.28 -17.03 15.74
C TRP A 72 -0.84 -17.63 14.88
N LYS A 73 -1.43 -18.76 15.32
CA LYS A 73 -2.56 -19.40 14.62
C LYS A 73 -3.77 -18.48 14.58
N LYS A 74 -4.08 -17.77 15.67
CA LYS A 74 -5.16 -16.80 15.70
C LYS A 74 -4.91 -15.66 14.72
N ALA A 75 -3.70 -15.11 14.68
CA ALA A 75 -3.33 -14.05 13.74
C ALA A 75 -3.49 -14.49 12.28
N GLN A 76 -3.08 -15.71 11.94
CA GLN A 76 -3.29 -16.31 10.61
C GLN A 76 -4.78 -16.46 10.28
N LEU A 77 -5.58 -16.94 11.24
CA LEU A 77 -7.02 -17.08 11.07
C LEU A 77 -7.67 -15.72 10.78
N ASP A 78 -7.41 -14.70 11.60
CA ASP A 78 -8.03 -13.38 11.43
C ASP A 78 -7.54 -12.67 10.16
N TYR A 79 -6.26 -12.85 9.79
CA TYR A 79 -5.75 -12.43 8.48
C TYR A 79 -6.57 -13.03 7.33
N SER A 80 -6.77 -14.35 7.35
CA SER A 80 -7.53 -15.05 6.30
C SER A 80 -9.00 -14.62 6.24
N ARG A 81 -9.61 -14.31 7.38
CA ARG A 81 -11.00 -13.80 7.48
C ARG A 81 -11.12 -12.44 6.80
N VAL A 82 -10.23 -11.49 7.11
CA VAL A 82 -10.22 -10.17 6.47
C VAL A 82 -9.97 -10.30 4.96
N GLU A 83 -9.01 -11.12 4.54
CA GLU A 83 -8.69 -11.29 3.12
C GLU A 83 -9.87 -11.93 2.34
N THR A 84 -10.59 -12.85 2.99
CA THR A 84 -11.81 -13.44 2.43
C THR A 84 -12.93 -12.42 2.29
N ALA A 85 -13.17 -11.62 3.33
CA ALA A 85 -14.16 -10.54 3.29
C ALA A 85 -13.80 -9.52 2.20
N ARG A 86 -12.53 -9.08 2.16
CA ARG A 86 -12.00 -8.15 1.16
C ARG A 86 -12.28 -8.56 -0.28
N LYS A 87 -12.11 -9.84 -0.60
CA LYS A 87 -12.34 -10.40 -1.94
C LYS A 87 -13.83 -10.45 -2.33
N LYS A 88 -14.73 -10.55 -1.34
CA LYS A 88 -16.17 -10.66 -1.55
C LYS A 88 -16.90 -9.32 -1.54
N ILE A 89 -16.38 -8.34 -0.80
CA ILE A 89 -16.94 -6.98 -0.70
C ILE A 89 -16.96 -6.30 -2.08
N GLN A 90 -18.11 -5.73 -2.43
CA GLN A 90 -18.35 -5.03 -3.71
C GLN A 90 -17.86 -3.58 -3.67
N ASP A 91 -17.88 -2.93 -2.50
CA ASP A 91 -17.29 -1.61 -2.31
C ASP A 91 -15.78 -1.62 -2.60
N SER A 92 -15.41 -1.13 -3.78
CA SER A 92 -14.02 -1.05 -4.24
C SER A 92 -13.10 -0.21 -3.35
N GLN A 93 -13.63 0.81 -2.67
CA GLN A 93 -12.84 1.66 -1.77
C GLN A 93 -12.54 0.92 -0.47
N LEU A 94 -13.54 0.25 0.12
CA LEU A 94 -13.33 -0.56 1.32
C LEU A 94 -12.44 -1.77 1.03
N SER A 95 -12.68 -2.49 -0.07
CA SER A 95 -11.84 -3.63 -0.47
C SER A 95 -10.37 -3.22 -0.64
N ARG A 96 -10.12 -2.02 -1.17
CA ARG A 96 -8.75 -1.48 -1.26
C ARG A 96 -8.17 -1.12 0.11
N GLN A 97 -8.95 -0.46 0.97
CA GLN A 97 -8.52 -0.10 2.33
C GLN A 97 -8.13 -1.36 3.13
N LEU A 98 -8.97 -2.39 3.09
CA LEU A 98 -8.67 -3.68 3.73
C LEU A 98 -7.41 -4.31 3.14
N GLY A 99 -7.15 -4.15 1.83
CA GLY A 99 -5.91 -4.59 1.20
C GLY A 99 -4.67 -3.90 1.77
N LEU A 100 -4.72 -2.58 2.00
CA LEU A 100 -3.61 -1.84 2.63
C LEU A 100 -3.38 -2.32 4.07
N MET A 101 -4.46 -2.49 4.84
CA MET A 101 -4.37 -3.03 6.21
C MET A 101 -3.76 -4.44 6.24
N GLN A 102 -4.14 -5.30 5.29
CA GLN A 102 -3.56 -6.65 5.19
C GLN A 102 -2.08 -6.63 4.76
N GLN A 103 -1.64 -5.63 3.99
CA GLN A 103 -0.21 -5.47 3.69
C GLN A 103 0.61 -5.06 4.93
N GLU A 104 0.07 -4.21 5.79
CA GLU A 104 0.70 -3.90 7.09
C GLU A 104 0.68 -5.13 8.01
N ALA A 105 -0.45 -5.84 8.09
CA ALA A 105 -0.58 -7.08 8.86
C ALA A 105 0.44 -8.13 8.41
N ALA A 106 0.61 -8.33 7.10
CA ALA A 106 1.57 -9.29 6.55
C ALA A 106 3.02 -8.91 6.90
N ARG A 107 3.36 -7.62 6.92
CA ARG A 107 4.69 -7.16 7.34
C ARG A 107 4.97 -7.46 8.81
N LEU A 108 4.01 -7.15 9.68
CA LEU A 108 4.11 -7.47 11.10
C LEU A 108 4.21 -8.98 11.33
N MET A 109 3.34 -9.77 10.69
CA MET A 109 3.35 -11.23 10.81
C MET A 109 4.67 -11.83 10.31
N ASN A 110 5.20 -11.40 9.17
CA ASN A 110 6.50 -11.87 8.66
C ASN A 110 7.67 -11.51 9.60
N TYR A 111 7.58 -10.38 10.29
CA TYR A 111 8.59 -9.99 11.27
C TYR A 111 8.51 -10.87 12.52
N VAL A 112 7.30 -11.04 13.06
CA VAL A 112 7.04 -11.86 14.24
C VAL A 112 7.31 -13.36 13.98
N GLU A 113 7.16 -13.83 12.75
CA GLU A 113 7.55 -15.18 12.33
C GLU A 113 9.05 -15.43 12.49
N LYS A 114 9.88 -14.41 12.21
CA LYS A 114 11.35 -14.48 12.35
C LYS A 114 11.83 -14.20 13.77
N HIS A 115 10.97 -13.60 14.59
CA HIS A 115 11.22 -13.16 15.95
C HIS A 115 10.08 -13.68 16.86
N PRO A 116 9.98 -15.01 17.04
CA PRO A 116 8.86 -15.63 17.75
C PRO A 116 8.74 -15.17 19.21
N GLU A 117 9.84 -14.74 19.84
CA GLU A 117 9.88 -14.12 21.16
C GLU A 117 9.10 -12.79 21.24
N ARG A 118 8.80 -12.17 20.09
CA ARG A 118 8.06 -10.90 19.99
C ARG A 118 6.55 -11.10 19.74
N ILE A 119 6.07 -12.33 19.58
CA ILE A 119 4.62 -12.61 19.41
C ILE A 119 3.81 -11.99 20.55
N ALA A 120 4.26 -12.16 21.79
CA ALA A 120 3.57 -11.60 22.95
C ALA A 120 3.45 -10.06 22.89
N ALA A 121 4.45 -9.37 22.36
CA ALA A 121 4.43 -7.92 22.18
C ALA A 121 3.40 -7.49 21.11
N ALA A 122 3.09 -8.37 20.15
CA ALA A 122 2.04 -8.17 19.15
C ALA A 122 0.63 -8.49 19.66
N GLY A 123 0.46 -8.87 20.94
CA GLY A 123 -0.83 -9.32 21.47
C GLY A 123 -1.99 -8.33 21.24
N ARG A 124 -1.77 -7.02 21.37
CA ARG A 124 -2.84 -6.03 21.10
C ARG A 124 -3.24 -5.98 19.62
N PHE A 125 -2.28 -6.13 18.72
CA PHE A 125 -2.56 -6.27 17.30
C PHE A 125 -3.37 -7.55 17.03
N ILE A 126 -2.91 -8.70 17.54
CA ILE A 126 -3.48 -10.03 17.28
C ILE A 126 -4.87 -10.20 17.89
N HIS A 127 -5.05 -9.84 19.16
CA HIS A 127 -6.29 -10.13 19.89
C HIS A 127 -7.36 -9.06 19.72
N TYR A 128 -6.98 -7.82 19.41
CA TYR A 128 -7.94 -6.71 19.34
C TYR A 128 -8.08 -6.15 17.94
N TYR A 129 -7.01 -5.59 17.37
CA TYR A 129 -7.12 -4.84 16.12
C TYR A 129 -7.43 -5.72 14.91
N GLN A 130 -6.71 -6.84 14.75
CA GLN A 130 -6.92 -7.78 13.63
C GLN A 130 -8.27 -8.52 13.73
N ASP A 131 -8.65 -8.98 14.92
CA ASP A 131 -9.96 -9.59 15.16
C ASP A 131 -11.11 -8.61 14.87
N ARG A 132 -10.99 -7.37 15.37
CA ARG A 132 -12.02 -6.36 15.15
C ARG A 132 -12.13 -5.97 13.68
N ALA A 133 -11.01 -5.92 12.95
CA ALA A 133 -11.02 -5.70 11.51
C ALA A 133 -11.75 -6.84 10.78
N ALA A 134 -11.51 -8.09 11.17
CA ALA A 134 -12.21 -9.26 10.61
C ALA A 134 -13.72 -9.16 10.84
N SER A 135 -14.15 -8.99 12.09
CA SER A 135 -15.57 -8.90 12.44
C SER A 135 -16.29 -7.73 11.75
N LEU A 136 -15.67 -6.54 11.68
CA LEU A 136 -16.30 -5.39 11.02
C LEU A 136 -16.38 -5.57 9.49
N SER A 137 -15.39 -6.23 8.89
CA SER A 137 -15.40 -6.54 7.45
C SER A 137 -16.47 -7.58 7.12
N GLU A 138 -16.63 -8.60 7.95
CA GLU A 138 -17.68 -9.62 7.83
C GLU A 138 -19.08 -8.99 7.98
N GLN A 139 -19.29 -8.14 8.99
CA GLN A 139 -20.56 -7.43 9.18
C GLN A 139 -20.89 -6.52 7.98
N PHE A 140 -19.88 -5.86 7.40
CA PHE A 140 -20.09 -5.06 6.19
C PHE A 140 -20.53 -5.93 5.01
N LEU A 141 -19.86 -7.07 4.81
CA LEU A 141 -20.20 -8.03 3.76
C LEU A 141 -21.61 -8.58 3.92
N GLU A 142 -22.02 -8.95 5.14
CA GLU A 142 -23.39 -9.40 5.44
C GLU A 142 -24.43 -8.35 5.03
N LEU A 143 -24.17 -7.06 5.32
CA LEU A 143 -25.06 -5.97 4.91
C LEU A 143 -25.13 -5.82 3.38
N GLU A 144 -24.04 -6.04 2.65
CA GLU A 144 -24.07 -6.07 1.18
C GLU A 144 -24.85 -7.26 0.64
N ASP A 145 -24.68 -8.44 1.23
CA ASP A 145 -25.35 -9.68 0.82
C ASP A 145 -26.88 -9.61 1.01
N THR A 146 -27.37 -8.82 1.98
CA THR A 146 -28.82 -8.59 2.14
C THR A 146 -29.47 -7.87 0.96
N LYS A 147 -28.69 -7.18 0.11
CA LYS A 147 -29.15 -6.33 -1.02
C LYS A 147 -30.14 -5.23 -0.62
N LEU A 148 -30.24 -4.91 0.68
CA LEU A 148 -31.18 -3.93 1.20
C LEU A 148 -30.54 -2.53 1.14
N ASP A 149 -31.12 -1.61 0.36
CA ASP A 149 -30.58 -0.25 0.17
C ASP A 149 -31.37 0.85 0.91
N THR A 150 -31.67 0.62 2.19
CA THR A 150 -32.31 1.63 3.03
C THR A 150 -31.30 2.69 3.50
N SER A 151 -31.79 3.87 3.88
CA SER A 151 -30.95 4.95 4.44
C SER A 151 -30.20 4.51 5.70
N GLN A 152 -30.83 3.68 6.55
CA GLN A 152 -30.21 3.12 7.75
C GLN A 152 -29.06 2.17 7.41
N VAL A 153 -29.26 1.25 6.45
CA VAL A 153 -28.20 0.32 6.02
C VAL A 153 -27.02 1.07 5.41
N ARG A 154 -27.28 2.09 4.58
CA ARG A 154 -26.22 2.96 4.04
C ARG A 154 -25.41 3.65 5.15
N GLN A 155 -26.09 4.21 6.16
CA GLN A 155 -25.42 4.89 7.26
C GLN A 155 -24.56 3.93 8.11
N VAL A 156 -25.04 2.71 8.37
CA VAL A 156 -24.26 1.70 9.11
C VAL A 156 -23.04 1.28 8.30
N LYS A 157 -23.20 0.99 6.99
CA LYS A 157 -22.09 0.67 6.10
C LYS A 157 -21.02 1.78 6.07
N GLU A 158 -21.45 3.04 5.98
CA GLU A 158 -20.53 4.19 6.01
C GLU A 158 -19.74 4.24 7.33
N ARG A 159 -20.40 4.10 8.48
CA ARG A 159 -19.74 4.05 9.79
C ARG A 159 -18.77 2.89 9.94
N LEU A 160 -19.14 1.70 9.46
CA LEU A 160 -18.25 0.52 9.45
C LEU A 160 -17.00 0.82 8.62
N ARG A 161 -17.18 1.42 7.44
CA ARG A 161 -16.07 1.80 6.57
C ARG A 161 -15.14 2.81 7.25
N ASP A 162 -15.69 3.88 7.81
CA ASP A 162 -14.90 4.93 8.47
C ASP A 162 -14.14 4.38 9.68
N THR A 163 -14.76 3.45 10.42
CA THR A 163 -14.10 2.75 11.53
C THR A 163 -12.92 1.91 11.02
N LEU A 164 -13.12 1.13 9.95
CA LEU A 164 -12.05 0.33 9.34
C LEU A 164 -10.91 1.20 8.77
N VAL A 165 -11.22 2.38 8.21
CA VAL A 165 -10.20 3.35 7.78
C VAL A 165 -9.35 3.82 8.96
N SER A 166 -9.95 4.09 10.13
CA SER A 166 -9.22 4.53 11.32
C SER A 166 -8.25 3.48 11.90
N PHE A 167 -8.40 2.20 11.51
CA PHE A 167 -7.52 1.14 12.00
C PHE A 167 -6.14 1.17 11.37
N ASP A 168 -5.96 1.83 10.22
CA ASP A 168 -4.66 1.99 9.56
C ASP A 168 -3.62 2.66 10.48
N GLU A 169 -4.03 3.71 11.17
CA GLU A 169 -3.18 4.42 12.14
C GLU A 169 -2.87 3.53 13.35
N ALA A 170 -3.84 2.76 13.82
CA ALA A 170 -3.67 1.85 14.95
C ALA A 170 -2.71 0.69 14.62
N TYR A 171 -2.81 0.12 13.41
CA TYR A 171 -1.90 -0.93 12.93
C TYR A 171 -0.47 -0.42 12.87
N SER A 172 -0.28 0.76 12.29
CA SER A 172 1.02 1.41 12.16
C SER A 172 1.64 1.73 13.53
N ALA A 173 0.83 2.23 14.48
CA ALA A 173 1.29 2.57 15.83
C ALA A 173 1.72 1.33 16.63
N GLU A 174 0.92 0.26 16.61
CA GLU A 174 1.27 -0.98 17.30
C GLU A 174 2.50 -1.65 16.67
N PHE A 175 2.62 -1.64 15.34
CA PHE A 175 3.82 -2.19 14.68
C PHE A 175 5.09 -1.39 15.03
N THR A 176 4.99 -0.06 15.01
CA THR A 176 6.10 0.83 15.40
C THR A 176 6.55 0.55 16.83
N LYS A 177 5.62 0.32 17.75
CA LYS A 177 5.92 0.00 19.14
C LYS A 177 6.74 -1.29 19.28
N ILE A 178 6.39 -2.32 18.50
CA ILE A 178 7.10 -3.60 18.51
C ILE A 178 8.53 -3.42 17.96
N LEU A 179 8.70 -2.64 16.90
CA LEU A 179 10.01 -2.34 16.32
C LEU A 179 10.90 -1.48 17.22
N ASN A 180 10.34 -0.45 17.87
CA ASN A 180 11.10 0.46 18.72
C ASN A 180 11.76 -0.26 19.90
N ASN A 181 11.10 -1.26 20.47
CA ASN A 181 11.70 -2.06 21.54
C ASN A 181 12.97 -2.77 21.04
N GLN A 182 12.97 -3.31 19.82
CA GLN A 182 14.19 -3.91 19.24
C GLN A 182 15.25 -2.86 18.92
N LEU A 183 14.88 -1.69 18.42
CA LEU A 183 15.85 -0.64 18.10
C LEU A 183 16.58 -0.15 19.35
N LEU A 184 15.90 -0.06 20.49
CA LEU A 184 16.52 0.28 21.78
C LEU A 184 17.50 -0.81 22.23
N ASP A 185 17.12 -2.08 22.12
CA ASP A 185 18.00 -3.21 22.47
C ASP A 185 19.27 -3.20 21.59
N MET A 186 19.12 -2.98 20.28
CA MET A 186 20.23 -2.91 19.33
C MET A 186 21.14 -1.68 19.57
N ASP A 187 20.58 -0.52 19.92
CA ASP A 187 21.36 0.67 20.23
C ASP A 187 22.21 0.49 21.50
N ALA A 188 21.66 -0.20 22.51
CA ALA A 188 22.41 -0.60 23.69
C ALA A 188 23.56 -1.56 23.35
N GLU A 189 23.30 -2.58 22.52
CA GLU A 189 24.34 -3.50 22.06
C GLU A 189 25.44 -2.79 21.24
N LEU A 190 25.06 -1.89 20.33
CA LEU A 190 25.99 -1.08 19.55
C LEU A 190 26.82 -0.15 20.43
N THR A 191 26.22 0.41 21.47
CA THR A 191 26.93 1.24 22.46
C THR A 191 27.98 0.42 23.21
N VAL A 192 27.63 -0.78 23.68
CA VAL A 192 28.57 -1.69 24.33
C VAL A 192 29.69 -2.10 23.36
N MET A 193 29.35 -2.39 22.10
CA MET A 193 30.33 -2.72 21.07
C MET A 193 31.29 -1.55 20.81
N GLN A 194 30.79 -0.31 20.73
CA GLN A 194 31.61 0.89 20.59
C GLN A 194 32.55 1.06 21.77
N GLN A 195 32.06 0.89 23.00
CA GLN A 195 32.88 0.95 24.22
C GLN A 195 33.99 -0.11 24.22
N SER A 196 33.68 -1.33 23.76
CA SER A 196 34.67 -2.41 23.62
C SER A 196 35.74 -2.07 22.57
N LEU A 197 35.34 -1.53 21.42
CA LEU A 197 36.26 -1.12 20.35
C LEU A 197 37.15 0.06 20.79
N GLU A 198 36.60 1.02 21.53
CA GLU A 198 37.35 2.13 22.12
C GLU A 198 38.38 1.63 23.16
N ALA A 199 38.00 0.66 24.00
CA ALA A 199 38.91 0.03 24.96
C ALA A 199 40.04 -0.75 24.27
N GLU A 200 39.81 -1.27 23.07
CA GLU A 200 40.80 -1.91 22.21
C GLU A 200 41.61 -0.89 21.36
N GLY A 201 41.35 0.41 21.49
CA GLY A 201 42.05 1.47 20.76
C GLY A 201 41.62 1.64 19.30
N ILE A 202 40.52 1.00 18.89
CA ILE A 202 39.94 1.09 17.55
C ILE A 202 38.95 2.27 17.55
N SER A 203 39.43 3.45 17.15
CA SER A 203 38.61 4.67 17.12
C SER A 203 37.76 4.76 15.86
N ASN A 204 36.43 4.76 16.03
CA ASN A 204 35.49 5.12 14.96
C ASN A 204 35.52 6.63 14.72
N VAL A 205 36.19 7.08 13.66
CA VAL A 205 36.16 8.49 13.22
C VAL A 205 34.80 8.79 12.59
N ARG A 206 33.81 9.12 13.41
CA ARG A 206 32.67 9.99 13.06
C ARG A 206 32.05 10.54 14.35
N ASN A 207 32.54 11.72 14.75
CA ASN A 207 31.90 12.57 15.75
C ASN A 207 30.44 12.85 15.34
N THR A 208 29.49 12.19 15.99
CA THR A 208 28.17 12.75 16.25
C THR A 208 28.09 12.86 17.78
N PRO A 209 27.76 14.03 18.36
CA PRO A 209 27.70 14.17 19.80
C PRO A 209 26.74 13.11 20.36
N ALA A 210 27.20 12.36 21.38
CA ALA A 210 26.38 11.46 22.15
C ALA A 210 25.09 12.18 22.54
N ALA A 211 23.94 11.71 22.02
CA ALA A 211 22.67 12.16 22.51
C ALA A 211 22.58 11.74 23.99
N GLU A 212 22.35 12.70 24.88
CA GLU A 212 22.08 12.42 26.28
C GLU A 212 21.00 11.34 26.40
N PRO A 213 21.10 10.42 27.38
CA PRO A 213 20.09 9.40 27.60
C PRO A 213 18.77 10.12 27.91
N ALA A 214 17.84 10.07 26.96
CA ALA A 214 16.51 10.63 27.14
C ALA A 214 15.80 9.83 28.25
N GLU A 215 15.74 10.42 29.45
CA GLU A 215 14.97 9.90 30.57
C GLU A 215 13.47 9.95 30.22
N ILE A 216 12.92 8.83 29.75
CA ILE A 216 11.49 8.73 29.40
C ILE A 216 10.67 8.56 30.68
N ARG A 217 10.11 9.66 31.17
CA ARG A 217 9.06 9.64 32.21
C ARG A 217 7.77 9.03 31.62
N PRO A 218 7.11 8.06 32.29
CA PRO A 218 6.06 7.24 31.69
C PRO A 218 4.71 7.95 31.44
N ASN A 219 4.58 9.25 31.68
CA ASN A 219 3.29 9.96 31.70
C ASN A 219 3.20 11.23 30.82
N ASN A 220 4.07 11.41 29.84
CA ASN A 220 3.83 12.44 28.81
C ASN A 220 3.19 11.82 27.56
N PRO A 221 2.09 12.36 27.01
CA PRO A 221 1.64 12.03 25.68
C PRO A 221 2.78 12.30 24.69
N LEU A 222 3.01 11.36 23.78
CA LEU A 222 4.00 11.46 22.71
C LEU A 222 3.95 12.86 22.07
N PRO A 223 5.10 13.52 21.83
CA PRO A 223 5.12 14.73 21.05
C PRO A 223 4.62 14.38 19.65
N ALA A 224 3.50 14.98 19.26
CA ALA A 224 3.01 14.95 17.90
C ALA A 224 4.15 15.36 16.97
N THR A 225 4.54 14.47 16.06
CA THR A 225 5.41 14.79 14.94
C THR A 225 4.75 15.94 14.18
N GLY A 226 5.33 17.13 14.33
CA GLY A 226 4.62 18.38 14.11
C GLY A 226 4.32 18.66 12.64
N ILE A 227 3.04 18.85 12.33
CA ILE A 227 2.59 20.02 11.56
C ILE A 227 1.62 20.81 12.43
N GLY A 228 2.16 21.41 13.50
CA GLY A 228 1.45 22.44 14.25
C GLY A 228 1.60 23.78 13.56
N ARG A 229 0.61 24.21 12.78
CA ARG A 229 0.45 25.64 12.47
C ARG A 229 -0.58 26.22 13.43
N LYS A 230 -0.11 27.04 14.38
CA LYS A 230 -0.96 27.82 15.29
C LYS A 230 -2.01 28.61 14.48
N LYS A 231 -3.29 28.48 14.84
CA LYS A 231 -4.31 29.49 14.49
C LYS A 231 -5.05 29.92 15.77
N LYS A 232 -5.00 31.22 16.03
CA LYS A 232 -5.76 31.95 17.04
C LYS A 232 -7.27 31.65 16.90
N PRO A 233 -8.06 31.73 17.99
CA PRO A 233 -9.50 31.65 17.90
C PRO A 233 -10.02 32.87 17.12
N ARG A 234 -10.64 32.64 15.95
CA ARG A 234 -11.45 33.67 15.29
C ARG A 234 -12.86 33.52 15.80
N VAL A 235 -13.22 34.41 16.73
CA VAL A 235 -14.61 34.77 17.02
C VAL A 235 -15.24 35.21 15.69
N GLY A 236 -16.15 34.39 15.17
CA GLY A 236 -16.98 34.69 14.02
C GLY A 236 -18.42 34.80 14.50
N ALA A 237 -18.97 36.00 14.37
CA ALA A 237 -20.28 36.41 14.87
C ALA A 237 -21.42 35.49 14.42
N VAL A 238 -22.40 35.34 15.32
CA VAL A 238 -23.75 34.85 15.00
C VAL A 238 -24.37 35.83 14.00
N THR A 239 -24.67 35.36 12.79
CA THR A 239 -25.66 36.00 11.93
C THR A 239 -26.67 34.95 11.46
N LYS A 240 -27.94 35.30 11.63
CA LYS A 240 -29.12 34.51 11.26
C LYS A 240 -29.14 34.19 9.75
N ALA A 241 -29.80 33.07 9.46
CA ALA A 241 -30.34 32.63 8.17
C ALA A 241 -29.41 31.88 7.21
N GLY A 242 -29.82 30.64 6.90
CA GLY A 242 -29.85 30.09 5.54
C GLY A 242 -28.54 29.57 4.95
N GLU A 243 -28.48 28.25 4.78
CA GLU A 243 -27.63 27.51 3.82
C GLU A 243 -26.10 27.63 3.97
N THR A 244 -25.51 26.70 4.73
CA THR A 244 -24.10 26.32 4.55
C THR A 244 -23.95 25.48 3.28
N LYS A 245 -23.58 26.12 2.17
CA LYS A 245 -22.93 25.41 1.06
C LYS A 245 -21.57 24.91 1.56
N ALA A 246 -21.44 23.59 1.66
CA ALA A 246 -20.16 22.94 1.93
C ALA A 246 -19.18 23.27 0.80
N VAL A 247 -18.23 24.16 1.08
CA VAL A 247 -17.06 24.35 0.21
C VAL A 247 -16.19 23.12 0.41
N PRO A 248 -15.90 22.31 -0.63
CA PRO A 248 -15.11 21.10 -0.47
C PRO A 248 -13.72 21.47 0.03
N PHE A 249 -13.42 21.09 1.27
CA PHE A 249 -12.09 21.17 1.85
C PHE A 249 -11.20 20.24 1.03
N LYS A 250 -10.38 20.81 0.15
CA LYS A 250 -9.41 20.06 -0.65
C LYS A 250 -8.24 19.70 0.26
N THR A 251 -8.39 18.63 1.03
CA THR A 251 -7.31 18.06 1.85
C THR A 251 -6.18 17.70 0.89
N HIS A 252 -5.03 18.36 1.00
CA HIS A 252 -3.84 17.93 0.27
C HIS A 252 -3.40 16.60 0.88
N VAL A 253 -3.79 15.50 0.23
CA VAL A 253 -3.36 14.16 0.61
C VAL A 253 -1.86 14.08 0.40
N PHE A 254 -1.14 13.75 1.46
CA PHE A 254 0.29 13.52 1.42
C PHE A 254 0.52 12.07 1.01
N VAL A 255 1.39 11.84 0.03
CA VAL A 255 1.75 10.48 -0.40
C VAL A 255 2.48 9.80 0.75
N PRO A 256 2.05 8.60 1.22
CA PRO A 256 2.77 7.86 2.25
C PRO A 256 4.24 7.65 1.84
N ASP A 257 5.19 7.87 2.75
CA ASP A 257 6.63 7.94 2.40
C ASP A 257 7.15 6.68 1.69
N HIS A 258 6.63 5.51 2.07
CA HIS A 258 6.99 4.23 1.45
C HIS A 258 6.45 4.07 0.02
N LEU A 259 5.32 4.70 -0.33
CA LEU A 259 4.75 4.70 -1.68
C LEU A 259 5.32 5.79 -2.57
N ARG A 260 6.02 6.78 -2.00
CA ARG A 260 6.51 7.95 -2.73
C ARG A 260 7.41 7.57 -3.91
N MET A 261 8.28 6.57 -3.72
CA MET A 261 9.18 6.10 -4.77
C MET A 261 8.45 5.35 -5.88
N ASP A 262 7.45 4.53 -5.54
CA ASP A 262 6.62 3.82 -6.52
C ASP A 262 5.77 4.81 -7.35
N VAL A 263 5.20 5.81 -6.70
CA VAL A 263 4.44 6.89 -7.35
C VAL A 263 5.33 7.71 -8.27
N LEU A 264 6.56 8.02 -7.83
CA LEU A 264 7.57 8.69 -8.65
C LEU A 264 7.94 7.86 -9.88
N ALA A 265 8.22 6.57 -9.70
CA ALA A 265 8.52 5.66 -10.80
C ALA A 265 7.35 5.57 -11.79
N TYR A 266 6.12 5.39 -11.30
CA TYR A 266 4.92 5.35 -12.13
C TYR A 266 4.72 6.66 -12.90
N LYS A 267 4.95 7.82 -12.25
CA LYS A 267 4.90 9.14 -12.89
C LYS A 267 5.90 9.27 -14.03
N VAL A 268 7.15 8.86 -13.80
CA VAL A 268 8.22 8.92 -14.80
C VAL A 268 7.91 8.00 -15.98
N ILE A 269 7.49 6.75 -15.72
CA ILE A 269 7.12 5.78 -16.75
C ILE A 269 5.94 6.31 -17.59
N MET A 270 4.90 6.82 -16.94
CA MET A 270 3.75 7.43 -17.62
C MET A 270 4.14 8.60 -18.52
N SER A 271 5.02 9.47 -18.03
CA SER A 271 5.51 10.63 -18.79
C SER A 271 6.34 10.17 -20.00
N ALA A 272 7.24 9.20 -19.80
CA ALA A 272 8.07 8.64 -20.86
C ALA A 272 7.24 7.90 -21.93
N LEU A 273 6.25 7.10 -21.51
CA LEU A 273 5.33 6.42 -22.42
C LEU A 273 4.50 7.41 -23.23
N ALA A 274 4.06 8.52 -22.64
CA ALA A 274 3.26 9.52 -23.34
C ALA A 274 4.08 10.29 -24.38
N ILE A 275 5.38 10.54 -24.12
CA ILE A 275 6.27 11.23 -25.05
C ILE A 275 6.76 10.28 -26.16
N CYS A 276 7.22 9.07 -25.81
CA CYS A 276 7.86 8.15 -26.74
C CYS A 276 6.87 7.24 -27.48
N LEU A 277 5.80 6.81 -26.82
CA LEU A 277 4.82 5.81 -27.32
C LEU A 277 3.39 6.34 -27.27
N GLY A 278 3.23 7.67 -27.26
CA GLY A 278 1.94 8.31 -27.11
C GLY A 278 1.05 8.27 -28.35
N THR A 279 1.62 8.20 -29.56
CA THR A 279 0.89 8.12 -30.83
C THR A 279 -0.04 6.91 -30.89
N ILE A 280 0.37 5.78 -30.30
CA ILE A 280 -0.45 4.56 -30.20
C ILE A 280 -1.28 4.50 -28.90
N GLY A 281 -1.12 5.49 -28.01
CA GLY A 281 -1.84 5.57 -26.74
C GLY A 281 -1.31 4.64 -25.64
N ALA A 282 -0.04 4.22 -25.68
CA ALA A 282 0.52 3.29 -24.70
C ALA A 282 0.37 3.77 -23.25
N HIS A 283 0.51 5.08 -23.01
CA HIS A 283 0.29 5.67 -21.69
C HIS A 283 -1.16 5.61 -21.21
N LYS A 284 -2.15 5.58 -22.12
CA LYS A 284 -3.57 5.39 -21.77
C LYS A 284 -3.89 3.95 -21.39
N PHE A 285 -3.28 2.98 -22.06
CA PHE A 285 -3.38 1.56 -21.68
C PHE A 285 -2.69 1.30 -20.34
N TYR A 286 -1.54 1.93 -20.09
CA TYR A 286 -0.85 1.84 -18.81
C TYR A 286 -1.67 2.41 -17.64
N GLN A 287 -2.56 3.37 -17.90
CA GLN A 287 -3.55 3.89 -16.94
C GLN A 287 -4.78 2.98 -16.75
N GLY A 288 -4.88 1.84 -17.45
CA GLY A 288 -6.09 1.00 -17.47
C GLY A 288 -7.28 1.63 -18.23
N LYS A 289 -7.09 2.76 -18.94
CA LYS A 289 -8.15 3.45 -19.68
C LYS A 289 -8.27 2.89 -21.11
N ASN A 290 -8.62 1.62 -21.21
CA ASN A 290 -8.59 0.86 -22.47
C ASN A 290 -9.42 1.50 -23.59
N LYS A 291 -10.60 2.05 -23.27
CA LYS A 291 -11.46 2.74 -24.25
C LYS A 291 -10.76 3.93 -24.92
N TRP A 292 -9.98 4.70 -24.15
CA TRP A 292 -9.20 5.82 -24.66
C TRP A 292 -7.95 5.37 -25.41
N GLY A 293 -7.32 4.29 -24.97
CA GLY A 293 -6.21 3.67 -25.71
C GLY A 293 -6.64 3.22 -27.11
N PHE A 294 -7.79 2.54 -27.23
CA PHE A 294 -8.33 2.15 -28.55
C PHE A 294 -8.66 3.35 -29.44
N ALA A 295 -9.19 4.43 -28.86
CA ALA A 295 -9.40 5.67 -29.62
C ALA A 295 -8.08 6.23 -30.16
N TYR A 296 -7.00 6.20 -29.38
CA TYR A 296 -5.67 6.65 -29.83
C TYR A 296 -5.14 5.79 -30.97
N ILE A 297 -5.32 4.46 -30.93
CA ILE A 297 -4.95 3.57 -32.04
C ILE A 297 -5.77 3.89 -33.29
N PHE A 298 -7.08 4.10 -33.16
CA PHE A 298 -7.95 4.41 -34.31
C PHE A 298 -7.60 5.74 -34.97
N PHE A 299 -7.21 6.74 -34.18
CA PHE A 299 -6.84 8.07 -34.67
C PHE A 299 -5.34 8.26 -34.90
N CYS A 300 -4.50 7.23 -34.77
CA CYS A 300 -3.03 7.36 -34.82
C CYS A 300 -2.52 7.91 -36.17
N TRP A 301 -3.23 7.63 -37.26
CA TRP A 301 -2.94 8.13 -38.61
C TRP A 301 -3.14 9.64 -38.78
N THR A 302 -3.89 10.28 -37.88
CA THR A 302 -4.16 11.72 -37.95
C THR A 302 -3.04 12.57 -37.35
N THR A 303 -2.06 11.96 -36.68
CA THR A 303 -1.00 12.63 -35.88
C THR A 303 -1.49 13.48 -34.69
N ILE A 304 -2.81 13.70 -34.58
CA ILE A 304 -3.45 14.40 -33.44
C ILE A 304 -3.10 13.72 -32.10
N PRO A 305 -3.15 12.38 -31.97
CA PRO A 305 -2.78 11.69 -30.73
C PRO A 305 -1.34 11.98 -30.27
N THR A 306 -0.41 12.20 -31.21
CA THR A 306 1.00 12.49 -30.92
C THR A 306 1.16 13.84 -30.21
N ILE A 307 0.48 14.88 -30.70
CA ILE A 307 0.59 16.22 -30.09
C ILE A 307 -0.07 16.21 -28.70
N VAL A 308 -1.24 15.56 -28.57
CA VAL A 308 -1.96 15.45 -27.30
C VAL A 308 -1.15 14.64 -26.29
N SER A 309 -0.49 13.55 -26.71
CA SER A 309 0.31 12.71 -25.82
C SER A 309 1.57 13.40 -25.32
N ILE A 310 2.24 14.20 -26.16
CA ILE A 310 3.40 15.00 -25.74
C ILE A 310 2.97 16.04 -24.70
N ALA A 311 1.86 16.74 -24.93
CA ALA A 311 1.33 17.71 -23.97
C ALA A 311 0.95 17.05 -22.63
N GLU A 312 0.32 15.87 -22.67
CA GLU A 312 0.02 15.09 -21.47
C GLU A 312 1.29 14.60 -20.76
N GLY A 313 2.29 14.12 -21.51
CA GLY A 313 3.58 13.67 -20.97
C GLY A 313 4.34 14.77 -20.24
N ILE A 314 4.42 15.96 -20.85
CA ILE A 314 5.00 17.15 -20.21
C ILE A 314 4.21 17.50 -18.95
N ARG A 315 2.87 17.49 -19.02
CA ARG A 315 2.02 17.79 -17.85
C ARG A 315 2.25 16.79 -16.72
N TYR A 316 2.42 15.50 -17.00
CA TYR A 316 2.74 14.49 -15.99
C TYR A 316 4.12 14.73 -15.37
N LEU A 317 5.12 15.06 -16.19
CA LEU A 317 6.49 15.29 -15.74
C LEU A 317 6.54 16.42 -14.70
N PHE A 318 5.90 17.55 -15.01
CA PHE A 318 5.85 18.75 -14.16
C PHE A 318 4.75 18.72 -13.09
N MET A 319 3.95 17.65 -13.01
CA MET A 319 2.95 17.51 -11.96
C MET A 319 3.60 17.21 -10.59
N PRO A 320 3.23 17.94 -9.53
CA PRO A 320 3.65 17.60 -8.16
C PRO A 320 3.22 16.17 -7.80
N VAL A 321 4.10 15.43 -7.12
CA VAL A 321 3.88 14.00 -6.81
C VAL A 321 2.56 13.76 -6.08
N ASN A 322 2.20 14.64 -5.14
CA ASN A 322 0.93 14.55 -4.40
C ASN A 322 -0.30 14.69 -5.31
N ASN A 323 -0.24 15.61 -6.29
CA ASN A 323 -1.34 15.79 -7.24
C ASN A 323 -1.43 14.63 -8.22
N PHE A 324 -0.28 14.09 -8.61
CA PHE A 324 -0.21 12.93 -9.49
C PHE A 324 -0.74 11.67 -8.80
N TYR A 325 -0.41 11.49 -7.51
CA TYR A 325 -0.92 10.42 -6.68
C TYR A 325 -2.45 10.42 -6.64
N GLU A 326 -3.07 11.55 -6.30
CA GLU A 326 -4.52 11.66 -6.22
C GLU A 326 -5.25 11.44 -7.55
N GLN A 327 -4.64 11.83 -8.67
CA GLN A 327 -5.34 11.84 -9.96
C GLN A 327 -5.05 10.61 -10.85
N TYR A 328 -3.92 9.93 -10.67
CA TYR A 328 -3.48 8.83 -11.54
C TYR A 328 -3.01 7.57 -10.82
N TYR A 329 -2.72 7.63 -9.52
CA TYR A 329 -2.17 6.48 -8.77
C TYR A 329 -3.18 5.88 -7.79
N ARG A 330 -4.00 6.72 -7.16
CA ARG A 330 -5.18 6.34 -6.37
C ARG A 330 -6.29 5.87 -7.30
#